data_AF-A0A4D6JCZ3-F1
#
_entry.id   AF-A0A4D6JCZ3-F1
#
_cell.length_a   1.000
_cell.length_b   1.000
_cell.length_c   1.000
_cell.angle_alpha   90.00
_cell.angle_beta   90.00
_cell.angle_gamma   90.00
#
_symmetry.space_group_name_H-M   'P 1'
#
loop_
_entity.id
_entity.type
_entity.pdbx_description
1 polymer ?
#
loop_
_entity_poly.entity_id
_entity_poly.type
_entity_poly.pdbx_seq_one_letter_code
_entity_poly.pdbx_strand_id
1 'polypeptide(L)'
;MRTSVERYIAKHMKDATNYGGVGHIEIQRKTDLIRVDIHTGFPDLLIEEQSLGISQMKGDIENILGIESRKLRVILSSVTQPYGEPKILAEHVASQLRNRVPFRRTMKKAIELVGRTSDRGIKIQIAGRLNGSEMARVEWAREGRVPLQTIKARVGYSYHPAQTICGVLGIKTWIFRGTG
;
A
#
# COMPACT_ATOMS: atom_id res chain seq x y z
N MET A 1 -18.94 2.08 8.59
CA MET A 1 -17.95 3.04 9.11
C MET A 1 -16.54 2.78 8.55
N ARG A 2 -15.83 1.73 9.00
CA ARG A 2 -14.46 1.42 8.53
C ARG A 2 -14.32 1.37 7.02
N THR A 3 -15.16 0.60 6.34
CA THR A 3 -15.14 0.47 4.87
C THR A 3 -15.43 1.78 4.15
N SER A 4 -16.25 2.67 4.72
CA SER A 4 -16.56 3.97 4.11
C SER A 4 -15.36 4.91 4.17
N VAL A 5 -14.65 4.93 5.30
CA VAL A 5 -13.42 5.71 5.50
C VAL A 5 -12.30 5.17 4.62
N GLU A 6 -12.09 3.86 4.61
CA GLU A 6 -11.11 3.21 3.73
C GLU A 6 -11.38 3.50 2.26
N ARG A 7 -12.65 3.47 1.83
CA ARG A 7 -13.05 3.77 0.44
C ARG A 7 -12.85 5.24 0.08
N TYR A 8 -13.17 6.17 0.99
CA TYR A 8 -12.92 7.59 0.79
C TYR A 8 -11.43 7.88 0.60
N ILE A 9 -10.60 7.38 1.52
CA ILE A 9 -9.15 7.53 1.47
C ILE A 9 -8.61 6.89 0.18
N ALA A 10 -9.05 5.67 -0.16
CA ALA A 10 -8.63 5.00 -1.39
C ALA A 10 -9.07 5.71 -2.68
N LYS A 11 -10.16 6.48 -2.66
CA LYS A 11 -10.65 7.25 -3.82
C LYS A 11 -9.87 8.55 -3.98
N HIS A 12 -9.80 9.36 -2.91
CA HIS A 12 -9.08 10.64 -2.93
C HIS A 12 -7.59 10.48 -3.24
N MET A 13 -7.00 9.36 -2.83
CA MET A 13 -5.58 9.09 -3.07
C MET A 13 -5.26 8.38 -4.40
N LYS A 14 -6.27 7.89 -5.12
CA LYS A 14 -6.07 7.31 -6.46
C LYS A 14 -6.09 8.35 -7.57
N ASP A 15 -6.83 9.43 -7.35
CA ASP A 15 -7.08 10.47 -8.35
C ASP A 15 -5.98 11.55 -8.33
N ALA A 16 -5.35 11.80 -7.17
CA ALA A 16 -4.12 12.57 -7.09
C ALA A 16 -2.96 11.74 -7.63
N THR A 17 -2.25 12.28 -8.61
CA THR A 17 -1.16 11.68 -9.40
C THR A 17 0.03 11.13 -8.60
N ASN A 18 -0.02 11.18 -7.27
CA ASN A 18 1.02 10.76 -6.35
C ASN A 18 0.53 9.64 -5.44
N TYR A 19 1.22 8.51 -5.55
CA TYR A 19 1.12 7.38 -4.64
C TYR A 19 1.51 7.81 -3.22
N GLY A 20 0.56 8.36 -2.45
CA GLY A 20 0.77 8.63 -1.03
C GLY A 20 1.14 7.37 -0.25
N GLY A 21 0.79 6.18 -0.77
CA GLY A 21 1.24 4.90 -0.24
C GLY A 21 0.67 4.66 1.16
N VAL A 22 -0.64 4.46 1.27
CA VAL A 22 -1.25 4.11 2.57
C VAL A 22 -0.93 2.67 2.89
N GLY A 23 -0.13 2.46 3.93
CA GLY A 23 0.15 1.13 4.47
C GLY A 23 -1.11 0.54 5.09
N HIS A 24 -1.62 1.17 6.15
CA HIS A 24 -2.84 0.75 6.83
C HIS A 24 -3.55 1.93 7.50
N ILE A 25 -4.82 1.74 7.81
CA ILE A 25 -5.66 2.70 8.53
C ILE A 25 -6.14 2.01 9.80
N GLU A 26 -5.85 2.60 10.95
CA GLU A 26 -6.36 2.16 12.24
C GLU A 26 -7.51 3.07 12.65
N ILE A 27 -8.63 2.47 13.04
CA ILE A 27 -9.81 3.20 13.49
C ILE A 27 -10.13 2.71 14.90
N GLN A 28 -9.95 3.60 15.86
CA GLN A 28 -10.27 3.36 17.27
C GLN A 28 -11.53 4.14 17.63
N ARG A 29 -12.55 3.45 18.13
CA ARG A 29 -13.77 4.08 18.62
C ARG A 29 -13.80 3.99 20.15
N LYS A 30 -13.75 5.15 20.80
CA LYS A 30 -14.08 5.34 22.21
C LYS A 30 -15.52 5.85 22.34
N THR A 31 -16.03 5.91 23.57
CA THR A 31 -17.43 6.27 23.87
C THR A 31 -17.88 7.55 23.16
N ASP A 32 -17.07 8.61 23.22
CA ASP A 32 -17.42 9.92 22.64
C ASP A 32 -16.53 10.33 21.46
N LEU A 33 -15.51 9.54 21.14
CA LEU A 33 -14.49 9.94 20.20
C LEU A 33 -14.04 8.81 19.28
N ILE A 34 -14.01 9.11 17.99
CA ILE A 34 -13.47 8.30 16.93
C ILE A 34 -12.11 8.86 16.57
N ARG A 35 -11.09 8.01 16.66
CA ARG A 35 -9.73 8.28 16.24
C ARG A 35 -9.43 7.48 14.99
N VAL A 36 -9.01 8.16 13.93
CA VAL A 36 -8.57 7.57 12.67
C VAL A 36 -7.09 7.88 12.52
N ASP A 37 -6.25 6.85 12.68
CA ASP A 37 -4.81 6.94 12.46
C ASP A 37 -4.50 6.38 11.06
N ILE A 38 -3.99 7.24 10.18
CA ILE A 38 -3.64 6.89 8.80
C ILE A 38 -2.12 6.73 8.73
N HIS A 39 -1.65 5.51 8.47
CA HIS A 39 -0.23 5.22 8.32
C HIS A 39 0.18 5.27 6.85
N THR A 40 0.99 6.26 6.52
CA THR A 40 1.43 6.56 5.14
C THR A 40 2.94 6.44 5.00
N GLY A 41 3.40 5.96 3.84
CA GLY A 41 4.81 5.97 3.49
C GLY A 41 5.34 7.36 3.14
N PHE A 42 4.47 8.22 2.59
CA PHE A 42 4.84 9.53 2.07
C PHE A 42 3.81 10.57 2.53
N PRO A 43 3.94 11.09 3.77
CA PRO A 43 2.99 12.07 4.31
C PRO A 43 2.98 13.38 3.51
N ASP A 44 4.12 13.79 2.97
CA ASP A 44 4.25 15.04 2.21
C ASP A 44 3.47 14.99 0.89
N LEU A 45 3.38 13.81 0.26
CA LEU A 45 2.60 13.62 -0.97
C LEU A 45 1.09 13.65 -0.73
N LEU A 46 0.66 13.45 0.52
CA LEU A 46 -0.74 13.47 0.91
C LEU A 46 -1.26 14.85 1.23
N ILE A 47 -0.36 15.80 1.49
CA ILE A 47 -0.74 17.09 2.01
C ILE A 47 0.05 18.18 1.28
N GLU A 48 -0.57 18.77 0.25
CA GLU A 48 0.00 19.91 -0.49
C GLU A 48 0.15 21.16 0.42
N GLU A 49 -0.72 21.34 1.43
CA GLU A 49 -0.60 22.34 2.52
C GLU A 49 -1.00 21.73 3.88
N GLN A 50 -0.04 21.63 4.82
CA GLN A 50 -0.12 20.80 6.05
C GLN A 50 -1.40 21.00 6.90
N SER A 51 -1.93 22.22 6.96
CA SER A 51 -3.12 22.55 7.76
C SER A 51 -4.44 22.40 6.97
N LEU A 52 -4.44 22.69 5.67
CA LEU A 52 -5.64 22.63 4.85
C LEU A 52 -6.06 21.18 4.55
N GLY A 53 -5.10 20.32 4.18
CA GLY A 53 -5.40 18.94 3.76
C GLY A 53 -6.02 18.09 4.87
N ILE A 54 -5.48 18.15 6.09
CA ILE A 54 -6.01 17.39 7.24
C ILE A 54 -7.40 17.90 7.64
N SER A 55 -7.60 19.22 7.60
CA SER A 55 -8.91 19.83 7.92
C SER A 55 -9.98 19.44 6.90
N GLN A 56 -9.63 19.45 5.61
CA GLN A 56 -10.51 18.99 4.53
C GLN A 56 -10.85 17.50 4.67
N MET A 57 -9.84 16.64 4.84
CA MET A 57 -10.04 15.21 5.06
C MET A 57 -10.93 14.94 6.27
N LYS A 58 -10.76 15.70 7.35
CA LYS A 58 -11.60 15.61 8.54
C LYS A 58 -13.06 15.94 8.20
N GLY A 59 -13.32 17.06 7.52
CA GLY A 59 -14.67 17.46 7.11
C GLY A 59 -15.35 16.46 6.18
N ASP A 60 -14.63 15.90 5.23
CA ASP A 60 -15.19 14.90 4.32
C ASP A 60 -15.51 13.57 5.03
N ILE A 61 -14.63 13.12 5.93
CA ILE A 61 -14.90 11.93 6.75
C ILE A 61 -16.10 12.17 7.66
N GLU A 62 -16.26 13.37 8.21
CA GLU A 62 -17.44 13.75 9.00
C GLU A 62 -18.72 13.68 8.17
N ASN A 63 -18.72 14.25 6.97
CA ASN A 63 -19.84 14.21 6.04
C ASN A 63 -20.23 12.78 5.67
N ILE A 64 -19.24 11.91 5.42
CA ILE A 64 -19.47 10.50 5.07
C ILE A 64 -20.02 9.69 6.24
N LEU A 65 -19.62 10.03 7.47
CA LEU A 65 -20.04 9.32 8.66
C LEU A 65 -21.30 9.90 9.30
N GLY A 66 -21.70 11.13 8.94
CA GLY A 66 -22.81 11.85 9.57
C GLY A 66 -22.57 12.16 11.03
N ILE A 67 -21.33 12.45 11.42
CA ILE A 67 -20.90 12.63 12.82
C ILE A 67 -20.50 14.08 13.06
N GLU A 68 -20.87 14.62 14.22
CA GLU A 68 -20.47 15.96 14.65
C GLU A 68 -18.95 16.11 14.76
N SER A 69 -18.42 17.25 14.30
CA SER A 69 -16.96 17.48 14.15
C SER A 69 -16.13 17.41 15.43
N ARG A 70 -16.77 17.46 16.60
CA ARG A 70 -16.11 17.35 17.91
C ARG A 70 -15.76 15.92 18.30
N LYS A 71 -16.33 14.92 17.59
CA LYS A 71 -16.16 13.50 17.90
C LYS A 71 -15.13 12.81 17.00
N LEU A 72 -14.56 13.49 16.01
CA LEU A 72 -13.56 12.92 15.10
C LEU A 72 -12.17 13.53 15.30
N ARG A 73 -11.16 12.66 15.46
CA ARG A 73 -9.73 12.99 15.38
C ARG A 73 -9.11 12.18 14.24
N VAL A 74 -8.48 12.88 13.31
CA VAL A 74 -7.70 12.28 12.22
C VAL A 74 -6.23 12.59 12.49
N ILE A 75 -5.39 11.56 12.46
CA ILE A 75 -3.95 11.68 12.68
C ILE A 75 -3.24 11.00 11.51
N LEU A 76 -2.30 11.71 10.91
CA LEU A 76 -1.43 11.17 9.89
C LEU A 76 -0.10 10.76 10.53
N SER A 77 0.28 9.49 10.40
CA SER A 77 1.53 8.95 10.92
C SER A 77 2.40 8.45 9.77
N SER A 78 3.71 8.73 9.84
CA SER A 78 4.66 8.22 8.86
C SER A 78 5.10 6.79 9.17
N VAL A 79 5.24 5.98 8.12
CA VAL A 79 5.83 4.65 8.20
C VAL A 79 7.34 4.78 8.05
N THR A 80 8.11 4.24 9.01
CA THR A 80 9.58 4.33 9.03
C THR A 80 10.23 3.71 7.80
N GLN A 81 9.71 2.59 7.31
CA GLN A 81 10.18 1.94 6.09
C GLN A 81 9.00 1.71 5.12
N PRO A 82 8.68 2.69 4.26
CA PRO A 82 7.51 2.64 3.37
C PRO A 82 7.44 1.37 2.51
N TYR A 83 8.55 1.03 1.84
CA TYR A 83 8.61 -0.16 0.98
C TYR A 83 8.64 -1.48 1.75
N GLY A 84 8.81 -1.45 3.08
CA GLY A 84 8.61 -2.61 3.95
C GLY A 84 7.13 -2.95 4.18
N GLU A 85 6.21 -2.08 3.76
CA GLU A 85 4.78 -2.37 3.72
C GLU A 85 4.39 -3.01 2.37
N PRO A 86 3.82 -4.23 2.37
CA PRO A 86 3.58 -4.99 1.14
C PRO A 86 2.60 -4.27 0.20
N LYS A 87 1.67 -3.49 0.74
CA LYS A 87 0.70 -2.69 -0.02
C LYS A 87 1.37 -1.55 -0.78
N ILE A 88 2.17 -0.74 -0.08
CA ILE A 88 2.92 0.38 -0.68
C ILE A 88 3.87 -0.14 -1.76
N LEU A 89 4.54 -1.27 -1.50
CA LEU A 89 5.42 -1.88 -2.48
C LEU A 89 4.67 -2.39 -3.73
N ALA A 90 3.54 -3.07 -3.54
CA ALA A 90 2.72 -3.57 -4.67
C ALA A 90 2.19 -2.42 -5.53
N GLU A 91 1.75 -1.35 -4.89
CA GLU A 91 1.32 -0.11 -5.55
C GLU A 91 2.46 0.54 -6.35
N HIS A 92 3.66 0.63 -5.78
CA HIS A 92 4.84 1.12 -6.47
C HIS A 92 5.20 0.26 -7.69
N VAL A 93 5.23 -1.06 -7.54
CA VAL A 93 5.48 -2.00 -8.65
C VAL A 93 4.42 -1.83 -9.75
N ALA A 94 3.16 -1.67 -9.38
CA ALA A 94 2.08 -1.41 -10.33
C ALA A 94 2.31 -0.10 -11.11
N SER A 95 2.77 0.95 -10.44
CA SER A 95 3.13 2.23 -11.08
C SER A 95 4.19 2.05 -12.15
N GLN A 96 5.29 1.38 -11.80
CA GLN A 96 6.41 1.16 -12.70
C GLN A 96 5.99 0.34 -13.93
N LEU A 97 5.15 -0.69 -13.74
CA LEU A 97 4.61 -1.47 -14.85
C LEU A 97 3.67 -0.65 -15.75
N ARG A 98 2.85 0.24 -15.19
CA ARG A 98 2.01 1.18 -15.96
C ARG A 98 2.86 2.14 -16.78
N ASN A 99 3.97 2.60 -16.21
CA ASN A 99 4.97 3.43 -16.88
C ASN A 99 5.89 2.65 -17.85
N ARG A 100 5.52 1.41 -18.20
CA ARG A 100 6.21 0.54 -19.17
C ARG A 100 7.65 0.18 -18.79
N VAL A 101 7.99 0.21 -17.50
CA VAL A 101 9.28 -0.29 -17.03
C VAL A 101 9.29 -1.83 -17.11
N PRO A 102 10.33 -2.46 -17.69
CA PRO A 102 10.39 -3.91 -17.82
C PRO A 102 10.22 -4.64 -16.50
N PHE A 103 9.36 -5.66 -16.46
CA PHE A 103 8.98 -6.35 -15.20
C PHE A 103 10.17 -6.89 -14.41
N ARG A 104 11.21 -7.41 -15.10
CA ARG A 104 12.43 -7.92 -14.45
C ARG A 104 13.17 -6.81 -13.69
N ARG A 105 13.27 -5.61 -14.28
CA ARG A 105 13.89 -4.44 -13.66
C ARG A 105 13.06 -3.99 -12.46
N THR A 106 11.74 -3.93 -12.62
CA THR A 106 10.82 -3.57 -11.54
C THR A 106 10.92 -4.54 -10.36
N MET A 107 10.97 -5.85 -10.61
CA MET A 107 11.16 -6.86 -9.55
C MET A 107 12.49 -6.67 -8.80
N LYS A 108 13.59 -6.51 -9.54
CA LYS A 108 14.92 -6.31 -8.94
C LYS A 108 14.95 -5.05 -8.08
N LYS A 109 14.39 -3.94 -8.59
CA LYS A 109 14.33 -2.68 -7.84
C LYS A 109 13.43 -2.77 -6.61
N ALA A 110 12.30 -3.46 -6.71
CA ALA A 110 11.40 -3.64 -5.59
C ALA A 110 12.05 -4.45 -4.44
N ILE A 111 12.85 -5.46 -4.77
CA ILE A 111 13.64 -6.20 -3.77
C ILE A 111 14.69 -5.29 -3.12
N GLU A 112 15.40 -4.49 -3.92
CA GLU A 112 16.40 -3.53 -3.44
C GLU A 112 15.78 -2.49 -2.47
N LEU A 113 14.57 -1.99 -2.77
CA LEU A 113 13.86 -1.00 -1.95
C LEU A 113 13.43 -1.53 -0.57
N VAL A 114 13.15 -2.83 -0.44
CA VAL A 114 12.89 -3.46 0.86
C VAL A 114 14.17 -3.61 1.68
N GLY A 115 15.32 -3.56 1.02
CA GLY A 115 16.62 -3.63 1.65
C GLY A 115 16.99 -5.05 2.08
N ARG A 116 18.28 -5.22 2.37
CA ARG A 116 18.84 -6.49 2.82
C ARG A 116 18.83 -6.53 4.34
N THR A 117 18.24 -7.58 4.90
CA THR A 117 18.38 -7.92 6.32
C THR A 117 18.42 -9.43 6.43
N SER A 118 19.34 -9.96 7.22
CA SER A 118 19.54 -11.41 7.42
C SER A 118 18.25 -12.14 7.83
N ASP A 119 17.40 -11.47 8.62
CA ASP A 119 16.26 -12.10 9.28
C ASP A 119 14.91 -11.78 8.63
N ARG A 120 14.93 -11.05 7.50
CA ARG A 120 13.74 -10.69 6.73
C ARG A 120 13.80 -11.31 5.35
N GLY A 121 12.71 -11.21 4.63
CA GLY A 121 12.69 -11.63 3.24
C GLY A 121 11.51 -11.09 2.48
N ILE A 122 11.64 -11.12 1.17
CA ILE A 122 10.64 -10.67 0.25
C ILE A 122 10.42 -11.70 -0.84
N LYS A 123 9.16 -11.90 -1.21
CA LYS A 123 8.76 -12.58 -2.45
C LYS A 123 7.85 -11.63 -3.21
N ILE A 124 8.09 -11.49 -4.51
CA ILE A 124 7.24 -10.74 -5.42
C ILE A 124 6.86 -11.67 -6.57
N GLN A 125 5.59 -11.68 -6.94
CA GLN A 125 5.07 -12.41 -8.07
C GLN A 125 4.27 -11.47 -8.96
N ILE A 126 4.49 -11.55 -10.27
CA ILE A 126 3.72 -10.83 -11.28
C ILE A 126 3.16 -11.87 -12.26
N ALA A 127 1.86 -11.86 -12.43
CA ALA A 127 1.12 -12.79 -13.28
C ALA A 127 0.37 -12.02 -14.37
N GLY A 128 0.39 -12.53 -15.61
CA GLY A 128 -0.38 -11.98 -16.72
C GLY A 128 0.42 -11.98 -18.03
N ARG A 129 0.01 -11.14 -18.98
CA ARG A 129 0.67 -10.98 -20.29
C ARG A 129 1.92 -10.10 -20.18
N LEU A 130 2.98 -10.67 -19.64
CA LEU A 130 4.23 -9.95 -19.37
C LEU A 130 4.84 -9.43 -20.68
N ASN A 131 5.23 -8.15 -20.70
CA ASN A 131 5.76 -7.44 -21.87
C ASN A 131 4.87 -7.56 -23.12
N GLY A 132 3.56 -7.71 -22.97
CA GLY A 132 2.63 -7.83 -24.10
C GLY A 132 2.67 -9.18 -24.82
N SER A 133 3.30 -10.19 -24.23
CA SER A 133 3.29 -11.55 -24.78
C SER A 133 1.84 -12.05 -24.99
N GLU A 134 1.65 -12.85 -26.04
CA GLU A 134 0.36 -13.44 -26.38
C GLU A 134 -0.17 -14.34 -25.26
N MET A 135 0.73 -15.12 -24.64
CA MET A 135 0.40 -16.06 -23.58
C MET A 135 0.73 -15.48 -22.20
N ALA A 136 -0.23 -15.60 -21.26
CA ALA A 136 -0.02 -15.20 -19.89
C ALA A 136 0.98 -16.13 -19.17
N ARG A 137 1.85 -15.55 -18.34
CA ARG A 137 2.86 -16.26 -17.54
C ARG A 137 2.92 -15.71 -16.13
N VAL A 138 3.56 -16.47 -15.24
CA VAL A 138 3.81 -16.07 -13.86
C VAL A 138 5.31 -16.05 -13.63
N GLU A 139 5.82 -14.87 -13.30
CA GLU A 139 7.21 -14.66 -12.94
C GLU A 139 7.28 -14.28 -11.46
N TRP A 140 8.28 -14.80 -10.76
CA TRP A 140 8.49 -14.48 -9.35
C TRP A 140 9.96 -14.32 -9.04
N ALA A 141 10.23 -13.44 -8.09
CA ALA A 141 11.56 -13.22 -7.53
C ALA A 141 11.46 -13.25 -6.01
N ARG A 142 12.51 -13.76 -5.37
CA ARG A 142 12.58 -13.90 -3.91
C ARG A 142 14.00 -13.60 -3.43
N GLU A 143 14.09 -12.85 -2.34
CA GLU A 143 15.34 -12.63 -1.60
C GLU A 143 15.07 -12.89 -0.11
N GLY A 144 15.98 -13.61 0.55
CA GLY A 144 15.86 -13.95 1.97
C GLY A 144 14.77 -14.99 2.32
N ARG A 145 14.41 -14.99 3.61
CA ARG A 145 13.48 -15.97 4.20
C ARG A 145 12.04 -15.51 4.03
N VAL A 146 11.21 -16.34 3.38
CA VAL A 146 9.75 -16.12 3.28
C VAL A 146 9.05 -17.46 3.52
N PRO A 147 8.90 -17.87 4.80
CA PRO A 147 8.20 -19.10 5.13
C PRO A 147 6.69 -18.92 4.90
N LEU A 148 6.13 -19.68 3.96
CA LEU A 148 4.69 -19.67 3.67
C LEU A 148 3.91 -20.78 4.40
N GLN A 149 4.62 -21.73 5.00
CA GLN A 149 4.04 -22.87 5.73
C GLN A 149 3.97 -22.62 7.24
N THR A 150 4.77 -21.70 7.77
CA THR A 150 4.87 -21.45 9.21
C THR A 150 3.84 -20.41 9.65
N ILE A 151 2.79 -20.83 10.36
CA ILE A 151 1.71 -19.94 10.83
C ILE A 151 2.23 -18.81 11.74
N LYS A 152 3.23 -19.11 12.59
CA LYS A 152 3.86 -18.10 13.48
C LYS A 152 4.68 -17.04 12.74
N ALA A 153 4.98 -17.23 11.46
CA ALA A 153 5.75 -16.26 10.70
C ALA A 153 4.92 -15.02 10.41
N ARG A 154 5.45 -13.84 10.77
CA ARG A 154 4.80 -12.56 10.45
C ARG A 154 5.08 -12.21 9.00
N VAL A 155 4.23 -12.68 8.10
CA VAL A 155 4.31 -12.38 6.66
C VAL A 155 3.20 -11.42 6.27
N GLY A 156 3.56 -10.19 5.92
CA GLY A 156 2.65 -9.25 5.29
C GLY A 156 2.39 -9.66 3.85
N TYR A 157 1.13 -9.63 3.41
CA TYR A 157 0.72 -9.95 2.05
C TYR A 157 -0.08 -8.80 1.44
N SER A 158 0.13 -8.52 0.16
CA SER A 158 -0.74 -7.65 -0.61
C SER A 158 -0.93 -8.15 -2.03
N TYR A 159 -2.10 -7.86 -2.58
CA TYR A 159 -2.43 -8.04 -3.99
C TYR A 159 -2.84 -6.71 -4.59
N HIS A 160 -2.24 -6.35 -5.73
CA HIS A 160 -2.60 -5.15 -6.46
C HIS A 160 -2.64 -5.42 -7.98
N PRO A 161 -3.75 -5.15 -8.67
CA PRO A 161 -3.79 -5.24 -10.13
C PRO A 161 -3.16 -4.00 -10.77
N ALA A 162 -2.41 -4.16 -11.85
CA ALA A 162 -1.92 -3.08 -12.69
C ALA A 162 -2.60 -3.16 -14.05
N GLN A 163 -3.38 -2.13 -14.39
CA GLN A 163 -3.98 -1.99 -15.72
C GLN A 163 -2.92 -1.43 -16.68
N THR A 164 -2.52 -2.24 -17.65
CA THR A 164 -1.58 -1.86 -18.71
C THR A 164 -2.29 -1.92 -20.06
N ILE A 165 -1.63 -1.41 -21.09
CA ILE A 165 -2.16 -1.41 -22.46
C ILE A 165 -2.41 -2.84 -22.97
N CYS A 166 -1.58 -3.79 -22.54
CA CYS A 166 -1.67 -5.19 -22.94
C CYS A 166 -2.61 -6.03 -22.04
N GLY A 167 -3.38 -5.39 -21.17
CA GLY A 167 -4.29 -6.03 -20.23
C GLY A 167 -3.89 -5.85 -18.76
N VAL A 168 -4.46 -6.67 -17.90
CA VAL A 168 -4.28 -6.57 -16.43
C VAL A 168 -3.16 -7.50 -15.99
N LEU A 169 -2.20 -6.96 -15.24
CA LEU A 169 -1.16 -7.72 -14.55
C LEU A 169 -1.50 -7.83 -13.06
N GLY A 170 -1.52 -9.05 -12.53
CA GLY A 170 -1.72 -9.31 -11.11
C GLY A 170 -0.39 -9.29 -10.36
N ILE A 171 -0.24 -8.40 -9.38
CA ILE A 171 0.98 -8.29 -8.57
C ILE A 171 0.67 -8.79 -7.17
N LYS A 172 1.48 -9.73 -6.69
CA LYS A 172 1.43 -10.23 -5.31
C LYS A 172 2.77 -9.99 -4.63
N THR A 173 2.73 -9.46 -3.41
CA THR A 173 3.91 -9.19 -2.59
C THR A 173 3.78 -9.90 -1.24
N TRP A 174 4.85 -10.52 -0.79
CA TRP A 174 5.01 -11.08 0.54
C TRP A 174 6.24 -10.48 1.19
N ILE A 175 6.11 -9.95 2.40
CA ILE A 175 7.21 -9.39 3.19
C ILE A 175 7.23 -10.08 4.54
N PHE A 176 8.30 -10.82 4.81
CA PHE A 176 8.53 -11.48 6.09
C PHE A 176 9.26 -10.53 7.04
N ARG A 177 8.66 -10.31 8.22
CA ARG A 177 9.19 -9.40 9.27
C ARG A 177 9.85 -10.13 10.43
N GLY A 178 10.00 -11.45 10.34
CA GLY A 178 10.50 -12.30 11.42
C GLY A 178 9.43 -13.19 12.03
N THR A 179 9.88 -14.07 12.90
CA THR A 179 9.05 -14.81 13.86
C THR A 179 9.10 -14.01 15.16
N GLY A 180 7.95 -13.47 15.58
CA GLY A 180 7.84 -12.83 16.89
C GLY A 180 7.98 -13.85 18.01
#